data_AF-A0A2P5E935-F1
#
_entry.id   AF-A0A2P5E935-F1
#
_cell.length_a   1.000
_cell.length_b   1.000
_cell.length_c   1.000
_cell.angle_alpha   90.00
_cell.angle_beta   90.00
_cell.angle_gamma   90.00
#
_symmetry.space_group_name_H-M   'P 1'
#
loop_
_entity.id
_entity.type
_entity.pdbx_description
1 polymer ?
#
loop_
_entity_poly.entity_id
_entity_poly.type
_entity_poly.pdbx_seq_one_letter_code
_entity_poly.pdbx_strand_id
1 'polypeptide(L)'
;MAAPTKPVLFSTEFMFSISLRNGEGLVLVLVPGYFRFRFSGGGSFGLSGEKRFLGIEFDTAVNDNVGDLNMNHVDVGSFVSVAIVNVSSMDLVLNSGEKLKSWIDYDSSSKRLEVLDVQGFKLLLFYFGYERYFIQ
;
A
#
# COMPACT_ATOMS: atom_id res chain seq x y z
N MET A 1 27.98 -9.67 -20.27
CA MET A 1 26.85 -9.93 -19.34
C MET A 1 26.98 -8.95 -18.19
N ALA A 2 25.94 -8.15 -17.89
CA ALA A 2 25.95 -7.28 -16.72
C ALA A 2 26.00 -8.16 -15.46
N ALA A 3 26.78 -7.76 -14.45
CA ALA A 3 26.83 -8.47 -13.18
C ALA A 3 25.41 -8.52 -12.58
N PRO A 4 25.02 -9.64 -11.92
CA PRO A 4 23.73 -9.72 -11.25
C PRO A 4 23.63 -8.59 -10.23
N THR A 5 22.62 -7.75 -10.38
CA THR A 5 22.31 -6.69 -9.41
C THR A 5 21.97 -7.34 -8.07
N LYS A 6 22.60 -6.91 -6.98
CA LYS A 6 22.24 -7.38 -5.64
C LYS A 6 20.73 -7.17 -5.42
N PRO A 7 20.01 -8.14 -4.84
CA PRO A 7 18.62 -7.95 -4.46
C PRO A 7 18.48 -6.72 -3.56
N VAL A 8 17.43 -5.95 -3.79
CA VAL A 8 17.02 -4.85 -2.93
C VAL A 8 16.01 -5.40 -1.94
N LEU A 9 16.34 -5.25 -0.66
CA LEU A 9 15.47 -5.57 0.46
C LEU A 9 15.12 -4.26 1.15
N PHE A 10 13.86 -4.06 1.49
CA PHE A 10 13.47 -2.99 2.40
C PHE A 10 12.46 -3.51 3.41
N SER A 11 12.55 -2.97 4.62
CA SER A 11 11.62 -3.22 5.71
C SER A 11 11.31 -1.90 6.38
N THR A 12 10.05 -1.65 6.67
CA THR A 12 9.62 -0.49 7.47
C THR A 12 8.47 -0.86 8.39
N GLU A 13 8.44 -0.20 9.53
CA GLU A 13 7.40 -0.35 10.54
C GLU A 13 6.91 1.05 10.92
N PHE A 14 5.60 1.23 10.97
CA PHE A 14 5.01 2.48 11.43
C PHE A 14 3.67 2.23 12.12
N MET A 15 3.28 3.21 12.94
CA MET A 15 1.98 3.23 13.59
C MET A 15 1.20 4.43 13.10
N PHE A 16 -0.09 4.25 12.88
CA PHE A 16 -0.98 5.32 12.43
C PHE A 16 -2.36 5.15 13.07
N SER A 17 -3.20 6.18 12.95
CA SER A 17 -4.60 6.15 13.34
C SER A 17 -5.35 7.02 12.36
N ILE A 18 -6.46 6.49 11.84
CA ILE A 18 -7.40 7.24 11.00
C ILE A 18 -8.69 7.33 11.80
N SER A 19 -9.22 8.54 11.93
CA SER A 19 -10.51 8.77 12.60
C SER A 19 -11.61 8.97 11.55
N LEU A 20 -12.85 8.63 11.90
CA LEU A 20 -14.03 8.74 11.01
C LEU A 20 -14.26 10.11 10.34
N ARG A 21 -13.61 11.20 10.79
CA ARG A 21 -13.93 12.57 10.37
C ARG A 21 -13.24 13.02 9.07
N ASN A 22 -13.43 12.25 8.00
CA ASN A 22 -13.09 12.58 6.60
C ASN A 22 -11.58 12.57 6.27
N GLY A 23 -11.05 11.39 5.96
CA GLY A 23 -9.84 11.23 5.15
C GLY A 23 -10.14 10.32 3.96
N GLU A 24 -9.38 10.46 2.88
CA GLU A 24 -9.39 9.47 1.78
C GLU A 24 -8.62 8.22 2.20
N GLY A 25 -7.58 8.37 3.04
CA GLY A 25 -6.83 7.26 3.58
C GLY A 25 -5.45 7.70 4.02
N LEU A 26 -4.53 6.74 4.08
CA LEU A 26 -3.10 6.96 4.28
C LEU A 26 -2.33 6.12 3.27
N VAL A 27 -1.33 6.68 2.61
CA VAL A 27 -0.49 5.93 1.66
C VAL A 27 0.99 6.03 2.03
N LEU A 28 1.69 4.90 1.97
CA LEU A 28 3.15 4.88 1.86
C LEU A 28 3.53 4.85 0.39
N VAL A 29 4.37 5.80 -0.05
CA VAL A 29 4.79 5.92 -1.45
C VAL A 29 6.29 5.71 -1.60
N LEU A 30 6.69 4.80 -2.48
CA LEU A 30 8.05 4.66 -2.98
C LEU A 30 8.14 5.32 -4.36
N VAL A 31 8.94 6.38 -4.45
CA VAL A 31 9.15 7.16 -5.68
C VAL A 31 10.60 7.05 -6.16
N PRO A 32 10.86 7.25 -7.47
CA PRO A 32 12.21 7.34 -7.98
C PRO A 32 12.99 8.49 -7.35
N GLY A 33 14.28 8.29 -7.03
CA GLY A 33 15.09 9.31 -6.34
C GLY A 33 15.32 10.62 -7.11
N TYR A 34 15.04 10.65 -8.42
CA TYR A 34 15.06 11.89 -9.22
C TYR A 34 13.75 12.69 -9.11
N PHE A 35 12.73 12.15 -8.45
CA PHE A 35 11.46 12.84 -8.18
C PHE A 35 11.67 13.87 -7.07
N ARG A 36 12.27 15.01 -7.46
CA ARG A 36 12.72 16.06 -6.53
C ARG A 36 11.65 17.10 -6.17
N PHE A 37 10.48 17.06 -6.81
CA PHE A 37 9.41 18.03 -6.58
C PHE A 37 8.05 17.37 -6.77
N ARG A 38 7.09 17.77 -5.91
CA ARG A 38 5.63 17.62 -6.04
C ARG A 38 4.96 16.57 -5.15
N PHE A 39 5.09 16.75 -3.82
CA PHE A 39 3.95 16.63 -2.90
C PHE A 39 3.29 18.01 -2.75
N SER A 40 3.01 18.69 -3.86
CA SER A 40 2.63 20.12 -3.89
C SER A 40 1.17 20.38 -3.51
N GLY A 41 0.51 19.42 -2.85
CA GLY A 41 -0.91 19.49 -2.46
C GLY A 41 -1.89 19.42 -3.65
N GLY A 42 -1.44 18.97 -4.82
CA GLY A 42 -2.28 18.79 -6.01
C GLY A 42 -2.14 17.38 -6.59
N GLY A 43 -3.26 16.79 -7.03
CA GLY A 43 -3.32 15.39 -7.45
C GLY A 43 -3.56 14.42 -6.28
N SER A 44 -3.89 13.17 -6.62
CA SER A 44 -4.09 12.10 -5.63
C SER A 44 -2.78 11.86 -4.83
N PHE A 45 -2.91 11.80 -3.50
CA PHE A 45 -1.81 11.71 -2.53
C PHE A 45 -0.75 12.83 -2.64
N GLY A 46 -1.13 13.96 -3.23
CA GLY A 46 -0.21 15.06 -3.52
C GLY A 46 0.77 14.77 -4.65
N LEU A 47 0.70 13.61 -5.32
CA LEU A 47 1.56 13.23 -6.43
C LEU A 47 1.05 13.86 -7.74
N SER A 48 1.79 14.85 -8.24
CA SER A 48 1.47 15.49 -9.52
C SER A 48 2.47 15.11 -10.61
N GLY A 49 1.96 14.53 -11.70
CA GLY A 49 2.72 14.31 -12.94
C GLY A 49 3.76 13.20 -12.93
N GLU A 50 3.93 12.46 -11.83
CA GLU A 50 4.66 11.19 -11.79
C GLU A 50 3.68 10.03 -11.68
N LYS A 51 3.89 9.01 -12.53
CA LYS A 51 3.04 7.82 -12.60
C LYS A 51 3.79 6.55 -12.19
N ARG A 52 5.12 6.64 -12.08
CA ARG A 52 6.00 5.55 -11.62
C ARG A 52 6.24 5.71 -10.14
N PHE A 53 5.35 5.12 -9.36
CA PHE A 53 5.53 4.95 -7.93
C PHE A 53 4.90 3.62 -7.51
N LEU A 54 5.29 3.15 -6.34
CA LEU A 54 4.59 2.08 -5.64
C LEU A 54 3.93 2.72 -4.42
N GLY A 55 2.60 2.75 -4.42
CA GLY A 55 1.74 3.11 -3.30
C GLY A 55 1.30 1.85 -2.57
N ILE A 56 1.24 1.95 -1.26
CA ILE A 56 0.59 0.99 -0.37
C ILE A 56 -0.42 1.82 0.42
N GLU A 57 -1.67 1.76 0.03
CA GLU A 57 -2.74 2.61 0.56
C GLU A 57 -3.59 1.86 1.58
N PHE A 58 -3.85 2.52 2.69
CA PHE A 58 -4.86 2.17 3.68
C PHE A 58 -6.06 3.07 3.41
N ASP A 59 -6.93 2.57 2.54
CA ASP A 59 -8.01 3.35 1.93
C ASP A 59 -9.28 3.25 2.76
N THR A 60 -9.87 4.42 3.00
CA THR A 60 -11.08 4.61 3.79
C THR A 60 -12.21 5.28 3.00
N ALA A 61 -12.00 5.45 1.69
CA ALA A 61 -12.95 5.92 0.71
C ALA A 61 -13.27 4.80 -0.29
N VAL A 62 -14.30 5.03 -1.12
CA VAL A 62 -14.62 4.14 -2.24
C VAL A 62 -14.77 4.98 -3.49
N ASN A 63 -13.89 4.76 -4.44
CA ASN A 63 -13.79 5.46 -5.70
C ASN A 63 -13.99 4.45 -6.83
N ASP A 64 -15.23 4.35 -7.34
CA ASP A 64 -15.61 3.39 -8.39
C ASP A 64 -14.73 3.45 -9.66
N ASN A 65 -14.09 4.60 -9.92
CA ASN A 65 -13.26 4.83 -11.09
C ASN A 65 -11.86 4.19 -11.02
N VAL A 66 -11.41 3.73 -9.86
CA VAL A 66 -10.07 3.14 -9.66
C VAL A 66 -10.09 1.69 -9.17
N GLY A 67 -11.29 1.10 -9.03
CA GLY A 67 -11.46 -0.32 -8.73
C GLY A 67 -11.54 -0.64 -7.24
N ASP A 68 -11.84 0.35 -6.40
CA ASP A 68 -11.97 0.17 -4.95
C ASP A 68 -13.03 -0.88 -4.58
N LEU A 69 -12.74 -1.61 -3.52
CA LEU A 69 -13.57 -2.74 -3.11
C LEU A 69 -14.66 -2.33 -2.11
N ASN A 70 -14.33 -1.44 -1.16
CA ASN A 70 -15.23 -0.87 -0.18
C ASN A 70 -14.57 0.38 0.45
N MET A 71 -14.95 0.80 1.66
CA MET A 71 -14.34 1.95 2.36
C MET A 71 -13.37 1.52 3.47
N ASN A 72 -12.76 0.34 3.32
CA ASN A 72 -11.95 -0.34 4.34
C ASN A 72 -11.11 -1.44 3.67
N HIS A 73 -10.21 -1.02 2.77
CA HIS A 73 -9.31 -1.92 2.05
C HIS A 73 -7.87 -1.42 2.09
N VAL A 74 -6.95 -2.35 1.83
CA VAL A 74 -5.56 -2.01 1.52
C VAL A 74 -5.34 -2.26 0.05
N ASP A 75 -4.81 -1.28 -0.65
CA ASP A 75 -4.37 -1.44 -2.02
C ASP A 75 -2.85 -1.32 -2.16
N VAL A 76 -2.37 -1.90 -3.25
CA VAL A 76 -0.98 -1.83 -3.64
C VAL A 76 -0.92 -1.58 -5.15
N GLY A 77 -0.19 -0.55 -5.57
CA GLY A 77 -0.06 -0.23 -6.98
C GLY A 77 0.43 1.18 -7.25
N SER A 78 -0.07 1.79 -8.32
CA SER A 78 0.13 3.21 -8.60
C SER A 78 -1.23 3.90 -8.52
N PHE A 79 -1.56 4.86 -9.40
CA PHE A 79 -2.93 5.37 -9.51
C PHE A 79 -3.96 4.29 -9.93
N VAL A 80 -3.46 3.15 -10.41
CA VAL A 80 -4.25 1.95 -10.62
C VAL A 80 -3.68 0.88 -9.70
N SER A 81 -4.52 0.36 -8.83
CA SER A 81 -4.20 -0.72 -7.90
C SER A 81 -3.94 -2.00 -8.69
N VAL A 82 -2.82 -2.67 -8.39
CA VAL A 82 -2.55 -4.00 -8.95
C VAL A 82 -3.04 -5.10 -8.01
N ALA A 83 -3.22 -4.76 -6.74
CA ALA A 83 -3.77 -5.66 -5.74
C ALA A 83 -4.60 -4.87 -4.73
N ILE A 84 -5.72 -5.47 -4.29
CA ILE A 84 -6.65 -4.86 -3.35
C ILE A 84 -7.13 -5.96 -2.41
N VAL A 85 -7.18 -5.68 -1.10
CA VAL A 85 -7.72 -6.61 -0.11
C VAL A 85 -8.67 -5.92 0.85
N ASN A 86 -9.85 -6.53 1.04
CA ASN A 86 -10.80 -6.12 2.07
C ASN A 86 -10.22 -6.41 3.46
N VAL A 87 -9.90 -5.40 4.24
CA VAL A 87 -9.41 -5.64 5.61
C VAL A 87 -10.54 -5.89 6.60
N SER A 88 -11.80 -5.67 6.19
CA SER A 88 -12.96 -6.08 6.98
C SER A 88 -13.06 -7.60 7.14
N SER A 89 -12.63 -8.41 6.14
CA SER A 89 -12.52 -9.87 6.32
C SER A 89 -11.42 -10.26 7.31
N MET A 90 -10.61 -9.28 7.71
CA MET A 90 -9.56 -9.42 8.70
C MET A 90 -10.00 -8.98 10.10
N ASP A 91 -11.26 -8.56 10.28
CA ASP A 91 -11.80 -7.95 11.50
C ASP A 91 -11.11 -6.61 11.84
N LEU A 92 -10.53 -5.96 10.84
CA LEU A 92 -9.85 -4.67 10.96
C LEU A 92 -10.77 -3.56 10.47
N VAL A 93 -10.71 -2.41 11.17
CA VAL A 93 -11.45 -1.20 10.82
C VAL A 93 -10.45 -0.04 10.80
N LEU A 94 -10.03 0.38 9.60
CA LEU A 94 -8.96 1.36 9.40
C LEU A 94 -9.27 2.71 10.04
N ASN A 95 -10.53 3.14 9.97
CA ASN A 95 -10.98 4.45 10.46
C ASN A 95 -11.58 4.43 11.88
N SER A 96 -11.28 3.39 12.66
CA SER A 96 -11.78 3.23 14.04
C SER A 96 -11.27 4.30 15.03
N GLY A 97 -10.21 5.03 14.67
CA GLY A 97 -9.49 5.93 15.57
C GLY A 97 -8.48 5.22 16.48
N GLU A 98 -8.50 3.89 16.54
CA GLU A 98 -7.48 3.10 17.24
C GLU A 98 -6.12 3.23 16.55
N LYS A 99 -5.05 3.00 17.32
CA LYS A 99 -3.71 2.94 16.74
C LYS A 99 -3.50 1.58 16.08
N LEU A 100 -3.28 1.59 14.78
CA LEU A 100 -2.91 0.43 13.97
C LEU A 100 -1.40 0.42 13.75
N LYS A 101 -0.84 -0.78 13.61
CA LYS A 101 0.60 -0.98 13.42
C LYS A 101 0.81 -1.74 12.13
N SER A 102 1.46 -1.10 11.16
CA SER A 102 1.80 -1.72 9.89
C SER A 102 3.28 -2.05 9.79
N TRP A 103 3.58 -3.24 9.28
CA TRP A 103 4.91 -3.62 8.81
C TRP A 103 4.85 -3.87 7.32
N ILE A 104 5.87 -3.41 6.61
CA ILE A 104 6.00 -3.58 5.17
C ILE A 104 7.38 -4.13 4.88
N ASP A 105 7.42 -5.33 4.31
CA ASP A 105 8.63 -6.02 3.90
C ASP A 105 8.60 -6.27 2.40
N TYR A 106 9.71 -5.97 1.72
CA TYR A 106 9.87 -6.23 0.31
C TYR A 106 11.17 -6.97 0.03
N ASP A 107 11.05 -8.01 -0.78
CA ASP A 107 12.15 -8.78 -1.31
C ASP A 107 12.12 -8.80 -2.84
N SER A 108 13.06 -8.08 -3.46
CA SER A 108 13.16 -8.02 -4.91
C SER A 108 13.57 -9.34 -5.56
N SER A 109 14.18 -10.27 -4.81
CA SER A 109 14.61 -11.56 -5.36
C SER A 109 13.42 -12.46 -5.64
N SER A 110 12.42 -12.43 -4.76
CA SER A 110 11.15 -13.14 -4.89
C SER A 110 10.01 -12.27 -5.44
N LYS A 111 10.25 -10.96 -5.64
CA LYS A 111 9.26 -9.94 -6.01
C LYS A 111 8.05 -9.94 -5.08
N ARG A 112 8.32 -10.13 -3.79
CA ARG A 112 7.34 -10.31 -2.74
C ARG A 112 7.23 -9.03 -1.93
N LEU A 113 6.02 -8.54 -1.74
CA LEU A 113 5.69 -7.46 -0.81
C LEU A 113 4.70 -7.99 0.22
N GLU A 114 5.01 -7.78 1.48
CA GLU A 114 4.21 -8.18 2.63
C GLU A 114 3.70 -6.93 3.36
N VAL A 115 2.42 -6.92 3.70
CA VAL A 115 1.79 -5.87 4.52
C VAL A 115 1.09 -6.55 5.70
N LEU A 116 1.51 -6.26 6.94
CA LEU A 116 1.04 -6.92 8.17
C LEU A 116 0.38 -5.91 9.12
N ASP A 117 -0.80 -6.25 9.67
CA ASP A 117 -1.38 -5.58 10.85
C ASP A 117 -1.35 -6.51 12.08
N VAL A 118 -1.22 -5.93 13.28
CA VAL A 118 -1.03 -6.68 14.53
C VAL A 118 -2.11 -6.34 15.57
N GLN A 119 -3.23 -7.05 15.49
CA GLN A 119 -3.71 -7.86 16.61
C GLN A 119 -4.20 -9.21 16.08
N GLY A 120 -3.35 -10.25 16.14
CA GLY A 120 -3.73 -11.64 15.82
C GLY A 120 -3.25 -12.24 14.49
N PHE A 121 -2.31 -11.59 13.79
CA PHE A 121 -1.63 -12.02 12.54
C PHE A 121 -2.56 -12.46 11.40
N LYS A 122 -2.80 -11.55 10.45
CA LYS A 122 -3.26 -11.87 9.08
C LYS A 122 -2.24 -11.27 8.09
N LEU A 123 -1.76 -12.10 7.15
CA LEU A 123 -0.68 -11.76 6.21
C LEU A 123 -1.28 -11.39 4.85
N LEU A 124 -0.93 -10.20 4.34
CA LEU A 124 -1.22 -9.81 2.96
C LEU A 124 0.04 -9.98 2.12
N LEU A 125 -0.01 -10.93 1.18
CA LEU A 125 1.13 -11.28 0.33
C LEU A 125 0.87 -10.89 -1.12
N PHE A 126 1.72 -10.02 -1.65
CA PHE A 126 1.63 -9.55 -3.02
C PHE A 126 2.86 -9.99 -3.81
N TYR A 127 2.64 -10.70 -4.92
CA TYR A 127 3.70 -11.09 -5.85
C TYR A 127 3.55 -10.30 -7.16
N PHE A 128 4.64 -9.67 -7.60
CA PHE A 128 4.64 -8.90 -8.83
C PHE A 128 5.19 -9.71 -10.01
N GLY A 129 4.31 -10.11 -10.94
CA GLY A 129 4.66 -10.76 -12.20
C GLY A 129 4.11 -12.19 -12.33
N TYR A 130 3.51 -12.47 -13.50
CA TYR A 130 2.82 -13.73 -13.90
C TYR A 130 2.08 -14.44 -12.75
N GLU A 131 1.01 -13.78 -12.28
CA GLU A 131 -0.19 -14.36 -11.63
C GLU A 131 0.04 -15.32 -10.43
N ARG A 132 -0.17 -14.82 -9.20
CA ARG A 132 -1.36 -15.13 -8.36
C ARG A 132 -1.29 -14.48 -6.97
N TYR A 133 -2.45 -13.97 -6.53
CA TYR A 133 -2.76 -13.50 -5.19
C TYR A 133 -3.47 -14.62 -4.41
N PHE A 134 -3.06 -14.90 -3.17
CA PHE A 134 -3.84 -15.75 -2.26
C PHE A 134 -3.94 -15.13 -0.87
N ILE A 135 -5.16 -15.17 -0.35
CA ILE A 135 -5.57 -14.88 1.03
C ILE A 135 -5.72 -16.24 1.71
N GLN A 136 -5.16 -16.42 2.91
CA GLN A 136 -5.52 -17.50 3.82
C GLN A 136 -5.98 -16.92 5.14
#